data_AF-A0A535Z092-F1
#
_entry.id   AF-A0A535Z092-F1
#
_cell.length_a   1.000
_cell.length_b   1.000
_cell.length_c   1.000
_cell.angle_alpha   90.00
_cell.angle_beta   90.00
_cell.angle_gamma   90.00
#
_symmetry.space_group_name_H-M   'P 1'
#
loop_
_entity.id
_entity.type
_entity.pdbx_description
1 polymer ?
#
loop_
_entity_poly.entity_id
_entity_poly.type
_entity_poly.pdbx_seq_one_letter_code
_entity_poly.pdbx_strand_id
1 'polypeptide(L)'
;MESRVEEAAVNGRATNEERGLVDLARLAVEDVVRLVQQEIALAKREVKEMLGSNIRAAIFLAVAALCLLFAVNLALVTLALAFGVHAVLVAGIEALLLFVIAAICALIGKSMLKIGPPQQTVTSLKEDAEWAKQLLKPNAK
;
A
#
# COMPACT_ATOMS: atom_id res chain seq x y z
N MET A 1 1.71 70.49 0.78
CA MET A 1 1.38 69.58 1.91
C MET A 1 0.50 68.43 1.44
N GLU A 2 -0.39 68.65 0.47
CA GLU A 2 -1.32 67.65 -0.09
C GLU A 2 -0.63 66.50 -0.85
N SER A 3 0.50 66.76 -1.54
CA SER A 3 1.24 65.71 -2.26
C SER A 3 1.77 64.57 -1.38
N ARG A 4 2.12 64.85 -0.11
CA ARG A 4 2.59 63.82 0.82
C ARG A 4 1.46 62.94 1.38
N VAL A 5 0.23 63.42 1.34
CA VAL A 5 -0.96 62.69 1.81
C VAL A 5 -1.43 61.71 0.73
N GLU A 6 -1.36 62.12 -0.53
CA GLU A 6 -1.70 61.27 -1.69
C GLU A 6 -0.70 60.12 -1.86
N GLU A 7 0.59 60.39 -1.67
CA GLU A 7 1.66 59.38 -1.73
C GLU A 7 1.54 58.33 -0.61
N ALA A 8 1.13 58.72 0.60
CA ALA A 8 0.89 57.81 1.71
C ALA A 8 -0.35 56.92 1.50
N ALA A 9 -1.41 57.45 0.86
CA ALA A 9 -2.63 56.71 0.55
C ALA A 9 -2.43 55.68 -0.57
N VAL A 10 -1.61 56.00 -1.58
CA VAL A 10 -1.21 55.08 -2.66
C VAL A 10 -0.33 53.95 -2.11
N ASN A 11 0.64 54.28 -1.24
CA ASN A 11 1.51 53.29 -0.61
C ASN A 11 0.73 52.32 0.31
N GLY A 12 -0.33 52.81 0.98
CA GLY A 12 -1.23 51.99 1.78
C GLY A 12 -2.11 51.02 0.98
N ARG A 13 -2.40 51.30 -0.30
CA ARG A 13 -3.15 50.39 -1.19
C ARG A 13 -2.26 49.31 -1.79
N ALA A 14 -1.09 49.68 -2.29
CA ALA A 14 -0.13 48.73 -2.86
C ALA A 14 0.29 47.66 -1.84
N THR A 15 0.56 48.06 -0.60
CA THR A 15 0.89 47.14 0.50
C THR A 15 -0.26 46.23 0.92
N ASN A 16 -1.52 46.62 0.68
CA ASN A 16 -2.70 45.81 0.99
C ASN A 16 -3.00 44.80 -0.13
N GLU A 17 -2.82 45.18 -1.40
CA GLU A 17 -2.86 44.26 -2.54
C GLU A 17 -1.75 43.21 -2.46
N GLU A 18 -0.51 43.61 -2.15
CA GLU A 18 0.60 42.66 -1.96
C GLU A 18 0.31 41.67 -0.82
N ARG A 19 -0.29 42.13 0.29
CA ARG A 19 -0.73 41.25 1.38
C ARG A 19 -1.85 40.30 0.95
N GLY A 20 -2.82 40.79 0.17
CA GLY A 20 -3.91 39.96 -0.37
C GLY A 20 -3.41 38.88 -1.34
N LEU A 21 -2.46 39.19 -2.22
CA LEU A 21 -1.79 38.21 -3.08
C LEU A 21 -1.00 37.17 -2.27
N VAL A 22 -0.31 37.60 -1.21
CA VAL A 22 0.41 36.70 -0.31
C VAL A 22 -0.55 35.77 0.45
N ASP A 23 -1.71 36.27 0.89
CA ASP A 23 -2.72 35.46 1.57
C ASP A 23 -3.39 34.45 0.62
N LEU A 24 -3.71 34.84 -0.63
CA LEU A 24 -4.24 33.91 -1.63
C LEU A 24 -3.23 32.82 -2.00
N ALA A 25 -1.95 33.19 -2.15
CA ALA A 25 -0.89 32.22 -2.39
C ALA A 25 -0.73 31.25 -1.21
N ARG A 26 -0.84 31.74 0.03
CA ARG A 26 -0.85 30.88 1.23
C ARG A 26 -2.02 29.92 1.26
N LEU A 27 -3.23 30.41 0.97
CA LEU A 27 -4.43 29.56 0.87
C LEU A 27 -4.29 28.47 -0.19
N ALA A 28 -3.78 28.81 -1.39
CA ALA A 28 -3.56 27.85 -2.45
C ALA A 28 -2.53 26.78 -2.06
N VAL A 29 -1.43 27.17 -1.40
CA VAL A 29 -0.43 26.23 -0.88
C VAL A 29 -1.03 25.32 0.18
N GLU A 30 -1.85 25.87 1.09
CA GLU A 30 -2.50 25.10 2.15
C GLU A 30 -3.51 24.08 1.59
N ASP A 31 -4.27 24.44 0.56
CA ASP A 31 -5.18 23.52 -0.13
C ASP A 31 -4.44 22.39 -0.85
N VAL A 32 -3.31 22.69 -1.52
CA VAL A 32 -2.45 21.67 -2.15
C VAL A 32 -1.88 20.71 -1.10
N VAL A 33 -1.40 21.22 0.03
CA VAL A 33 -0.91 20.38 1.14
C VAL A 33 -2.03 19.47 1.66
N ARG A 34 -3.26 19.99 1.75
CA ARG A 34 -4.43 19.23 2.20
C ARG A 34 -4.79 18.11 1.23
N LEU A 35 -4.74 18.37 -0.07
CA LEU A 35 -4.95 17.37 -1.14
C LEU A 35 -3.91 16.25 -1.07
N VAL A 36 -2.62 16.59 -0.97
CA VAL A 36 -1.54 15.60 -0.85
C VAL A 36 -1.73 14.71 0.39
N GLN A 37 -2.12 15.31 1.53
CA GLN A 37 -2.43 14.53 2.74
C GLN A 37 -3.61 13.57 2.53
N GLN A 38 -4.63 13.99 1.78
CA GLN A 38 -5.78 13.14 1.46
C GLN A 38 -5.41 11.98 0.54
N GLU A 39 -4.57 12.19 -0.47
CA GLU A 39 -4.06 11.12 -1.35
C GLU A 39 -3.19 10.12 -0.58
N ILE A 40 -2.33 10.60 0.33
CA ILE A 40 -1.57 9.73 1.23
C ILE A 40 -2.53 8.91 2.11
N ALA A 41 -3.59 9.52 2.63
CA ALA A 41 -4.58 8.84 3.44
C ALA A 41 -5.38 7.80 2.62
N LEU A 42 -5.72 8.10 1.36
CA LEU A 42 -6.40 7.20 0.45
C LEU A 42 -5.50 6.01 0.07
N ALA A 43 -4.25 6.26 -0.30
CA ALA A 43 -3.27 5.20 -0.58
C ALA A 43 -3.07 4.28 0.63
N LYS A 44 -2.99 4.85 1.84
CA LYS A 44 -2.93 4.06 3.09
C LYS A 44 -4.17 3.17 3.26
N ARG A 45 -5.36 3.66 2.93
CA ARG A 45 -6.61 2.87 3.02
C ARG A 45 -6.62 1.74 2.00
N GLU A 46 -6.26 2.02 0.75
CA GLU A 46 -6.25 1.03 -0.32
C GLU A 46 -5.24 -0.10 -0.01
N VAL A 47 -4.04 0.24 0.47
CA VAL A 47 -3.07 -0.77 0.96
C VAL A 47 -3.65 -1.57 2.12
N LYS A 48 -4.27 -0.91 3.11
CA LYS A 48 -4.87 -1.58 4.27
C LYS A 48 -6.01 -2.52 3.87
N GLU A 49 -6.80 -2.16 2.88
CA GLU A 49 -7.91 -2.98 2.37
C GLU A 49 -7.39 -4.17 1.55
N MET A 50 -6.41 -3.94 0.68
CA MET A 50 -5.72 -4.99 -0.07
C MET A 50 -5.05 -6.02 0.85
N LEU A 51 -4.47 -5.58 1.98
CA LEU A 51 -3.82 -6.46 2.95
C LEU A 51 -4.85 -7.09 3.92
N GLY A 52 -5.85 -6.35 4.36
CA GLY A 52 -6.69 -6.72 5.50
C GLY A 52 -7.66 -7.88 5.25
N SER A 53 -8.21 -8.02 4.04
CA SER A 53 -9.05 -9.17 3.67
C SER A 53 -8.20 -10.40 3.34
N ASN A 54 -7.12 -10.20 2.58
CA ASN A 54 -6.21 -11.27 2.17
C ASN A 54 -5.45 -11.91 3.35
N ILE A 55 -5.00 -11.11 4.33
CA ILE A 55 -4.30 -11.62 5.51
C ILE A 55 -5.23 -12.50 6.37
N ARG A 56 -6.49 -12.09 6.58
CA ARG A 56 -7.44 -12.90 7.34
C ARG A 56 -7.70 -14.25 6.65
N ALA A 57 -7.93 -14.24 5.35
CA ALA A 57 -8.09 -15.48 4.58
C ALA A 57 -6.84 -16.37 4.64
N ALA A 58 -5.64 -15.76 4.54
CA ALA A 58 -4.38 -16.48 4.67
C ALA A 58 -4.18 -17.12 6.06
N ILE A 59 -4.56 -16.41 7.14
CA ILE A 59 -4.51 -16.95 8.50
C ILE A 59 -5.44 -18.16 8.63
N PHE A 60 -6.69 -18.06 8.18
CA PHE A 60 -7.63 -19.18 8.26
C PHE A 60 -7.16 -20.38 7.42
N LEU A 61 -6.61 -20.15 6.23
CA LEU A 61 -6.02 -21.23 5.42
C LEU A 61 -4.81 -21.87 6.10
N ALA A 62 -3.94 -21.08 6.72
CA ALA A 62 -2.79 -21.60 7.47
C ALA A 62 -3.24 -22.46 8.65
N VAL A 63 -4.25 -22.02 9.41
CA VAL A 63 -4.84 -22.79 10.51
C VAL A 63 -5.48 -24.08 9.99
N ALA A 64 -6.26 -24.02 8.92
CA ALA A 64 -6.86 -25.20 8.31
C ALA A 64 -5.82 -26.22 7.84
N ALA A 65 -4.74 -25.75 7.21
CA ALA A 65 -3.62 -26.60 6.80
C ALA A 65 -2.93 -27.26 8.00
N LEU A 66 -2.74 -26.53 9.10
CA LEU A 66 -2.17 -27.08 10.34
C LEU A 66 -3.09 -28.13 10.97
N CYS A 67 -4.41 -27.89 11.01
CA CYS A 67 -5.38 -28.88 11.49
C CYS A 67 -5.38 -30.14 10.63
N LEU A 68 -5.35 -29.99 9.30
CA LEU A 68 -5.25 -31.13 8.38
C LEU A 68 -3.98 -31.93 8.61
N LEU A 69 -2.84 -31.23 8.75
CA LEU A 69 -1.55 -31.82 9.07
C LEU A 69 -1.62 -32.71 10.32
N PHE A 70 -2.16 -32.19 11.43
CA PHE A 70 -2.34 -32.95 12.67
C PHE A 70 -3.30 -34.14 12.50
N ALA A 71 -4.42 -33.95 11.80
CA ALA A 71 -5.40 -35.00 11.59
C ALA A 71 -4.80 -36.18 10.80
N VAL A 72 -4.01 -35.88 9.76
CA VAL A 72 -3.32 -36.90 8.94
C VAL A 72 -2.26 -37.64 9.76
N ASN A 73 -1.45 -36.92 10.55
CA ASN A 73 -0.46 -37.52 11.45
C ASN A 73 -1.13 -38.54 12.41
N LEU A 74 -2.18 -38.11 13.10
CA LEU A 74 -2.90 -38.96 14.05
C LEU A 74 -3.55 -40.16 13.37
N ALA A 75 -4.13 -39.99 12.18
CA ALA A 75 -4.72 -41.08 11.42
C ALA A 75 -3.67 -42.12 11.02
N LEU A 76 -2.49 -41.69 10.55
CA LEU A 76 -1.39 -42.59 10.17
C LEU A 76 -0.78 -43.31 11.37
N VAL A 77 -0.58 -42.62 12.50
CA VAL A 77 -0.12 -43.26 13.75
C VAL A 77 -1.13 -44.31 14.21
N THR A 78 -2.43 -43.98 14.18
CA THR A 78 -3.50 -44.92 14.54
C THR A 78 -3.49 -46.14 13.62
N LEU A 79 -3.31 -45.95 12.32
CA LEU A 79 -3.20 -47.02 11.33
C LEU A 79 -1.97 -47.90 11.57
N ALA A 80 -0.82 -47.29 11.86
CA ALA A 80 0.42 -47.99 12.15
C ALA A 80 0.28 -48.90 13.38
N LEU A 81 -0.35 -48.39 14.44
CA LEU A 81 -0.65 -49.15 15.66
C LEU A 81 -1.67 -50.27 15.40
N ALA A 82 -2.70 -50.01 14.61
CA ALA A 82 -3.75 -50.99 14.31
C ALA A 82 -3.25 -52.18 13.47
N PHE A 83 -2.34 -51.93 12.52
CA PHE A 83 -1.86 -52.94 11.57
C PHE A 83 -0.42 -53.42 11.82
N GLY A 84 0.25 -52.92 12.87
CA GLY A 84 1.64 -53.28 13.19
C GLY A 84 2.64 -52.90 12.10
N VAL A 85 2.34 -51.87 11.31
CA VAL A 85 3.17 -51.46 10.17
C VAL A 85 4.47 -50.84 10.69
N HIS A 86 5.58 -51.11 9.99
CA HIS A 86 6.89 -50.57 10.36
C HIS A 86 6.85 -49.03 10.42
N ALA A 87 7.09 -48.47 11.61
CA ALA A 87 6.91 -47.03 11.89
C ALA A 87 7.69 -46.11 10.93
N VAL A 88 8.82 -46.59 10.40
CA VAL A 88 9.67 -45.86 9.45
C VAL A 88 8.99 -45.66 8.09
N LEU A 89 8.24 -46.65 7.58
CA LEU A 89 7.52 -46.51 6.32
C LEU A 89 6.36 -45.52 6.45
N VAL A 90 5.64 -45.58 7.57
CA VAL A 90 4.53 -44.67 7.87
C VAL A 90 5.05 -43.23 8.01
N ALA A 91 6.13 -43.04 8.78
CA ALA A 91 6.76 -41.73 8.94
C ALA A 91 7.34 -41.18 7.62
N GLY A 92 7.86 -42.04 6.74
CA GLY A 92 8.37 -41.64 5.42
C GLY A 92 7.27 -41.15 4.47
N ILE A 93 6.15 -41.88 4.40
CA ILE A 93 4.97 -41.47 3.61
C ILE A 93 4.39 -40.17 4.17
N GLU A 94 4.33 -40.06 5.49
CA GLU A 94 3.87 -38.87 6.15
C GLU A 94 4.76 -37.67 5.78
N ALA A 95 6.06 -37.75 6.03
CA ALA A 95 7.00 -36.67 5.74
C ALA A 95 6.91 -36.19 4.29
N LEU A 96 6.78 -37.11 3.33
CA LEU A 96 6.60 -36.77 1.92
C LEU A 96 5.30 -35.98 1.68
N LEU A 97 4.18 -36.44 2.25
CA LEU A 97 2.89 -35.76 2.14
C LEU A 97 2.94 -34.35 2.73
N LEU A 98 3.58 -34.18 3.89
CA LEU A 98 3.72 -32.88 4.53
C LEU A 98 4.60 -31.93 3.73
N PHE A 99 5.68 -32.46 3.15
CA PHE A 99 6.57 -31.69 2.30
C PHE A 99 5.84 -31.19 1.04
N VAL A 100 4.98 -32.01 0.44
CA VAL A 100 4.14 -31.62 -0.71
C VAL A 100 3.14 -30.53 -0.31
N ILE A 101 2.43 -30.69 0.81
CA ILE A 101 1.49 -29.68 1.32
C ILE A 101 2.22 -28.36 1.60
N ALA A 102 3.39 -28.43 2.24
CA ALA A 102 4.21 -27.26 2.54
C ALA A 102 4.68 -26.55 1.26
N ALA A 103 5.11 -27.29 0.24
CA ALA A 103 5.50 -26.73 -1.05
C ALA A 103 4.32 -26.01 -1.74
N ILE A 104 3.14 -26.62 -1.75
CA ILE A 104 1.92 -26.00 -2.31
C ILE A 104 1.57 -24.72 -1.53
N CYS A 105 1.57 -24.78 -0.19
CA CYS A 105 1.28 -23.62 0.65
C CYS A 105 2.31 -22.49 0.43
N ALA A 106 3.59 -22.82 0.25
CA ALA A 106 4.63 -21.84 -0.03
C ALA A 106 4.41 -21.14 -1.40
N LEU A 107 4.00 -21.89 -2.42
CA LEU A 107 3.67 -21.34 -3.74
C LEU A 107 2.44 -20.42 -3.69
N ILE A 108 1.38 -20.86 -3.01
CA ILE A 108 0.16 -20.05 -2.81
C ILE A 108 0.51 -18.80 -1.99
N GLY A 109 1.22 -18.94 -0.87
CA GLY A 109 1.64 -17.83 -0.02
C GLY A 109 2.49 -16.80 -0.79
N LYS A 110 3.40 -17.27 -1.65
CA LYS A 110 4.18 -16.39 -2.54
C LYS A 110 3.29 -15.59 -3.48
N SER A 111 2.22 -16.18 -4.01
CA SER A 111 1.27 -15.47 -4.89
C SER A 111 0.39 -14.46 -4.14
N MET A 112 0.15 -14.67 -2.85
CA MET A 112 -0.63 -13.76 -2.00
C MET A 112 0.17 -12.54 -1.53
N LEU A 113 1.51 -12.59 -1.58
CA LEU A 113 2.38 -11.46 -1.28
C LEU A 113 2.29 -10.40 -2.39
N LYS A 114 1.29 -9.53 -2.31
CA LYS A 114 1.24 -8.29 -3.09
C LYS A 114 2.13 -7.23 -2.42
N ILE A 115 3.43 -7.29 -2.71
CA ILE A 115 4.39 -6.24 -2.38
C ILE A 115 4.59 -5.41 -3.64
N GLY A 116 3.83 -4.32 -3.78
CA GLY A 116 3.94 -3.41 -4.92
C GLY A 116 3.39 -2.02 -4.58
N PRO A 117 3.90 -0.95 -5.22
CA PRO A 117 3.39 0.41 -5.00
C PRO A 117 1.91 0.50 -5.41
N PRO A 118 1.07 1.27 -4.68
CA PRO A 118 -0.34 1.42 -4.98
C PRO A 118 -0.55 1.91 -6.42
N GLN A 119 -1.38 1.19 -7.17
CA GLN A 119 -1.53 1.33 -8.64
C GLN A 119 -2.00 2.71 -9.08
N GLN A 120 -2.81 3.40 -8.27
CA GLN A 120 -3.38 4.70 -8.64
C GLN A 120 -2.34 5.84 -8.55
N THR A 121 -1.39 5.76 -7.61
CA THR A 121 -0.40 6.81 -7.37
C THR A 121 0.71 6.85 -8.44
N VAL A 122 1.05 5.71 -9.06
CA VAL A 122 2.14 5.66 -10.06
C VAL A 122 1.71 6.32 -11.38
N THR A 123 0.43 6.29 -11.72
CA THR A 123 -0.09 6.84 -12.98
C THR A 123 -0.21 8.35 -12.92
N SER A 124 -0.83 8.91 -11.87
CA SER A 124 -0.96 10.37 -11.71
C SER A 124 0.39 11.06 -11.53
N LEU A 125 1.32 10.50 -10.74
CA LEU A 125 2.66 11.10 -10.59
C LEU A 125 3.48 11.09 -11.90
N LYS A 126 3.22 10.14 -12.80
CA LYS A 126 3.86 10.11 -14.12
C LYS A 126 3.27 11.16 -15.05
N GLU A 127 1.94 11.29 -15.08
CA GLU A 127 1.28 12.33 -15.89
C GLU A 127 1.66 13.74 -15.42
N ASP A 128 1.68 13.98 -14.10
CA ASP A 128 2.07 15.28 -13.54
C ASP A 128 3.55 15.62 -13.81
N ALA A 129 4.43 14.61 -13.76
CA ALA A 129 5.83 14.78 -14.12
C ALA A 129 6.03 15.03 -15.61
N GLU A 130 5.21 14.43 -16.48
CA GLU A 130 5.24 14.73 -17.92
C GLU A 130 4.70 16.12 -18.22
N TRP A 131 3.63 16.55 -17.56
CA TRP A 131 3.06 17.88 -17.72
C TRP A 131 4.03 18.97 -17.22
N ALA A 132 4.66 18.76 -16.06
CA ALA A 132 5.69 19.66 -15.53
C ALA A 132 6.93 19.74 -16.45
N LYS A 133 7.34 18.63 -17.08
CA LYS A 133 8.42 18.63 -18.08
C LYS A 133 8.05 19.38 -19.35
N GLN A 134 6.79 19.36 -19.77
CA GLN A 134 6.32 20.13 -20.93
C GLN A 134 6.33 21.63 -20.63
N LEU A 135 6.00 22.05 -19.41
CA LEU A 135 6.10 23.45 -18.98
C LEU A 135 7.55 23.94 -18.86
N LEU A 136 8.47 23.07 -18.45
CA LEU A 136 9.91 23.36 -18.36
C LEU A 136 10.66 23.24 -19.69
N LYS A 137 9.98 22.89 -20.79
CA LYS A 137 10.57 22.93 -22.13
C LYS A 137 10.39 24.36 -22.65
N PRO A 138 11.40 25.26 -22.52
CA PRO A 138 11.27 26.62 -23.02
C PRO A 138 10.98 26.57 -24.51
N ASN A 139 9.90 27.23 -24.92
CA ASN A 139 9.57 27.49 -26.31
C ASN A 139 10.61 28.46 -26.87
N ALA A 140 11.78 27.93 -27.24
CA ALA A 140 12.77 28.67 -28.00
C ALA A 140 12.27 28.79 -29.44
N LYS A 141 11.61 29.92 -29.72
CA LYS A 141 11.48 30.51 -31.04
C LYS A 141 11.86 31.97 -30.98
#